data_AF-A0A8B7J7H1-F1
#
_entry.id   AF-A0A8B7J7H1-F1
#
_cell.length_a   1.000
_cell.length_b   1.000
_cell.length_c   1.000
_cell.angle_alpha   90.00
_cell.angle_beta   90.00
_cell.angle_gamma   90.00
#
_symmetry.space_group_name_H-M   'P 1'
#
loop_
_entity.id
_entity.type
_entity.pdbx_description
1 polymer ?
#
loop_
_entity_poly.entity_id
_entity_poly.type
_entity_poly.pdbx_seq_one_letter_code
_entity_poly.pdbx_strand_id
1 'polypeptide(L)'
;MKRLRGGIESILPSNAHEIAENRLYVSVTNTKNGENYLVSSFASREDLIKVLLASSFVPVYAGIKPVEYKGEKWVDGGLTNGLPILPVGRTVTISPFSGRLDICPQDKGHVALYVKFAKQDIMLSLANLVRLNQALFPPNQEKMELLYQNGFDDAVHFLLKENWFE
;
A
#
# COMPACT_ATOMS: atom_id res chain seq x y z
N MET A 1 9.77 13.11 -3.49
CA MET A 1 10.69 12.04 -3.93
C MET A 1 12.09 12.07 -3.30
N LYS A 2 12.86 13.18 -3.30
CA LYS A 2 14.22 13.19 -2.72
C LYS A 2 14.28 12.75 -1.24
N ARG A 3 13.37 13.25 -0.40
CA ARG A 3 13.29 12.87 1.03
C ARG A 3 12.98 11.38 1.22
N LEU A 4 11.98 10.88 0.48
CA LEU A 4 11.62 9.45 0.51
C LEU A 4 12.81 8.57 0.10
N ARG A 5 13.49 8.92 -0.99
CA ARG A 5 14.70 8.22 -1.44
C ARG A 5 15.75 8.17 -0.34
N GLY A 6 16.08 9.31 0.28
CA GLY A 6 17.07 9.36 1.36
C GLY A 6 16.70 8.49 2.56
N GLY A 7 15.42 8.44 2.95
CA GLY A 7 14.95 7.55 4.02
C GLY A 7 15.02 6.06 3.65
N ILE A 8 14.65 5.70 2.43
CA ILE A 8 14.79 4.33 1.94
C ILE A 8 16.28 3.93 1.93
N GLU A 9 17.16 4.80 1.41
CA GLU A 9 18.60 4.59 1.36
C GLU A 9 19.24 4.49 2.75
N SER A 10 18.67 5.14 3.77
CA SER A 10 19.19 5.04 5.14
C SER A 10 18.76 3.77 5.87
N ILE A 11 17.58 3.23 5.55
CA ILE A 11 16.98 2.09 6.28
C ILE A 11 17.33 0.76 5.61
N LEU A 12 17.32 0.69 4.28
CA LEU A 12 17.50 -0.57 3.58
C LEU A 12 18.96 -1.05 3.63
N PRO A 13 19.21 -2.33 3.96
CA PRO A 13 20.56 -2.90 3.90
C PRO A 13 21.10 -2.93 2.46
N SER A 14 22.41 -3.14 2.30
CA SER A 14 23.08 -3.20 1.00
C SER A 14 22.54 -4.33 0.09
N ASN A 15 22.17 -5.47 0.68
CA ASN A 15 21.63 -6.64 -0.01
C ASN A 15 20.09 -6.72 0.02
N ALA A 16 19.38 -5.61 0.26
CA ALA A 16 17.91 -5.62 0.37
C ALA A 16 17.20 -6.24 -0.85
N HIS A 17 17.75 -6.02 -2.05
CA HIS A 17 17.24 -6.59 -3.30
C HIS A 17 17.30 -8.13 -3.34
N GLU A 18 18.35 -8.73 -2.79
CA GLU A 18 18.48 -10.19 -2.67
C GLU A 18 17.50 -10.76 -1.65
N ILE A 19 17.33 -10.07 -0.51
CA ILE A 19 16.39 -10.49 0.55
C ILE A 19 14.94 -10.44 0.04
N ALA A 20 14.63 -9.44 -0.79
CA ALA A 20 13.31 -9.19 -1.35
C ALA A 20 12.96 -10.09 -2.55
N GLU A 21 13.96 -10.70 -3.18
CA GLU A 21 13.81 -11.52 -4.39
C GLU A 21 12.74 -12.60 -4.20
N ASN A 22 11.67 -12.53 -5.00
CA ASN A 22 10.50 -13.43 -4.95
C ASN A 22 9.78 -13.52 -3.59
N ARG A 23 10.05 -12.56 -2.69
CA ARG A 23 9.42 -12.44 -1.36
C ARG A 23 8.65 -11.13 -1.20
N LEU A 24 9.01 -10.11 -1.99
CA LEU A 24 8.32 -8.84 -2.10
C LEU A 24 7.72 -8.70 -3.50
N TYR A 25 6.47 -8.27 -3.58
CA TYR A 25 5.79 -7.94 -4.83
C TYR A 25 5.36 -6.48 -4.77
N VAL A 26 5.96 -5.63 -5.61
CA VAL A 26 5.68 -4.19 -5.63
C VAL A 26 4.75 -3.85 -6.79
N SER A 27 3.60 -3.28 -6.47
CA SER A 27 2.58 -2.88 -7.44
C SER A 27 2.92 -1.52 -8.04
N VAL A 28 2.99 -1.43 -9.37
CA VAL A 28 3.23 -0.20 -10.11
C VAL A 28 2.27 -0.08 -11.29
N THR A 29 1.88 1.15 -11.62
CA THR A 29 1.04 1.44 -12.80
C THR A 29 1.89 2.03 -13.91
N ASN A 30 1.87 1.43 -15.09
CA ASN A 30 2.52 2.01 -16.28
C ASN A 30 1.65 3.16 -16.82
N THR A 31 2.23 4.34 -16.99
CA THR A 31 1.50 5.55 -17.37
C THR A 31 1.05 5.60 -18.83
N LYS A 32 1.66 4.78 -19.70
CA LYS A 32 1.38 4.77 -21.15
C LYS A 32 0.18 3.90 -21.48
N ASN A 33 0.10 2.69 -20.92
CA ASN A 33 -1.00 1.76 -21.17
C ASN A 33 -2.02 1.69 -20.00
N GLY A 34 -1.70 2.26 -18.83
CA GLY A 34 -2.57 2.22 -17.65
C GLY A 34 -2.61 0.85 -16.97
N GLU A 35 -1.74 -0.08 -17.34
CA GLU A 35 -1.74 -1.44 -16.81
C GLU A 35 -0.94 -1.55 -15.51
N ASN A 36 -1.34 -2.51 -14.66
CA ASN A 36 -0.66 -2.84 -13.43
C ASN A 36 0.41 -3.90 -13.64
N TYR A 37 1.55 -3.74 -12.98
CA TYR A 37 2.62 -4.72 -12.94
C TYR A 37 3.04 -4.98 -11.49
N LEU A 38 3.26 -6.26 -11.17
CA LEU A 38 3.85 -6.69 -9.90
C LEU A 38 5.31 -7.04 -10.13
N VAL A 39 6.21 -6.21 -9.63
CA VAL A 39 7.66 -6.44 -9.74
C VAL A 39 8.12 -7.18 -8.49
N SER A 40 8.75 -8.35 -8.68
CA SER A 40 9.24 -9.20 -7.58
C SER A 40 10.70 -9.62 -7.69
N SER A 41 11.38 -9.20 -8.75
CA SER A 41 12.78 -9.49 -8.99
C SER A 41 13.55 -8.20 -9.21
N PHE A 42 14.69 -8.06 -8.54
CA PHE A 42 15.42 -6.80 -8.44
C PHE A 42 16.90 -7.01 -8.75
N ALA A 43 17.40 -6.41 -9.83
CA ALA A 43 18.78 -6.63 -10.28
C ALA A 43 19.85 -6.01 -9.36
N SER A 44 19.47 -5.04 -8.53
CA SER A 44 20.35 -4.38 -7.56
C SER A 44 19.53 -3.67 -6.48
N ARG A 45 20.19 -3.23 -5.40
CA ARG A 45 19.57 -2.36 -4.39
C ARG A 45 18.94 -1.11 -5.00
N GLU A 46 19.60 -0.52 -5.99
CA GLU A 46 19.08 0.68 -6.64
C GLU A 46 17.90 0.37 -7.58
N ASP A 47 17.87 -0.83 -8.16
CA ASP A 47 16.72 -1.32 -8.92
C ASP A 47 15.47 -1.42 -8.01
N LEU A 48 15.62 -2.03 -6.83
CA LEU A 48 14.59 -2.10 -5.80
C LEU A 48 14.12 -0.70 -5.36
N ILE A 49 15.06 0.21 -5.04
CA ILE A 49 14.74 1.57 -4.61
C ILE A 49 13.93 2.31 -5.69
N LYS A 50 14.32 2.21 -6.97
CA LYS A 50 13.56 2.83 -8.06
C LYS A 50 12.13 2.31 -8.15
N VAL A 51 11.94 1.00 -8.00
CA VAL A 51 10.59 0.39 -8.02
C VAL A 51 9.76 0.85 -6.83
N LEU A 52 10.34 0.93 -5.62
CA LEU A 52 9.67 1.47 -4.44
C LEU A 52 9.28 2.94 -4.63
N LEU A 53 10.16 3.75 -5.24
CA LEU A 53 9.87 5.14 -5.55
C LEU A 53 8.74 5.27 -6.57
N ALA A 54 8.69 4.40 -7.59
CA ALA A 54 7.60 4.36 -8.56
C ALA A 54 6.27 4.02 -7.88
N SER A 55 6.25 2.96 -7.06
CA SER A 55 5.07 2.55 -6.30
C SER A 55 4.61 3.60 -5.29
N SER A 56 5.50 4.45 -4.79
CA SER A 56 5.13 5.52 -3.85
C SER A 56 4.78 6.84 -4.56
N PHE A 57 4.81 6.88 -5.90
CA PHE A 57 4.54 8.09 -6.67
C PHE A 57 3.04 8.22 -6.92
N VAL A 58 2.30 8.76 -5.96
CA VAL A 58 0.89 9.14 -6.15
C VAL A 58 0.84 10.38 -7.07
N PRO A 59 0.25 10.31 -8.29
CA PRO A 59 0.20 11.43 -9.21
C PRO A 59 -0.44 12.67 -8.59
N VAL A 60 0.03 13.86 -8.98
CA VAL A 60 -0.38 15.18 -8.44
C VAL A 60 0.08 15.43 -7.00
N TYR A 61 0.02 14.41 -6.13
CA TYR A 61 0.48 14.51 -4.75
C TYR A 61 2.01 14.46 -4.63
N ALA A 62 2.66 13.44 -5.20
CA ALA A 62 4.11 13.24 -5.15
C ALA A 62 4.86 14.10 -6.20
N GLY A 63 4.13 14.66 -7.17
CA GLY A 63 4.63 15.51 -8.24
C GLY A 63 3.92 15.25 -9.58
N ILE A 64 4.45 15.89 -10.63
CA ILE A 64 3.89 15.81 -12.00
C ILE A 64 4.69 14.82 -12.88
N LYS A 65 5.99 14.64 -12.63
CA LYS A 65 6.86 13.79 -13.45
C LYS A 65 6.94 12.38 -12.86
N PRO A 66 6.39 11.34 -13.55
CA PRO A 66 6.47 9.95 -13.12
C PRO A 66 7.92 9.46 -12.97
N VAL A 67 8.09 8.31 -12.31
CA VAL A 67 9.41 7.66 -12.18
C VAL A 67 9.74 6.93 -13.46
N GLU A 68 10.94 7.17 -14.01
CA GLU A 68 11.45 6.44 -15.16
C GLU A 68 12.16 5.16 -14.69
N TYR A 69 11.72 4.02 -15.21
CA TYR A 69 12.27 2.71 -14.88
C TYR A 69 12.20 1.80 -16.10
N LYS A 70 13.35 1.21 -16.48
CA LYS A 70 13.52 0.34 -17.66
C LYS A 70 12.96 0.94 -18.97
N GLY A 71 13.18 2.24 -19.18
CA GLY A 71 12.75 2.95 -20.40
C GLY A 71 11.27 3.35 -20.43
N GLU A 72 10.52 3.02 -19.38
CA GLU A 72 9.08 3.30 -19.24
C GLU A 72 8.81 4.21 -18.04
N LYS A 73 7.59 4.76 -17.96
CA LYS A 73 7.17 5.70 -16.91
C LYS A 73 6.13 5.07 -15.99
N TRP A 74 6.38 5.17 -14.69
CA TRP A 74 5.66 4.42 -13.67
C TRP A 74 5.20 5.32 -12.53
N VAL A 75 4.03 4.99 -11.99
CA VAL A 75 3.40 5.65 -10.84
C VAL A 75 2.84 4.61 -9.87
N ASP A 76 2.25 5.08 -8.78
CA ASP A 76 1.65 4.27 -7.74
C ASP A 76 0.73 3.16 -8.30
N GLY A 77 0.96 1.94 -7.80
CA GLY A 77 0.14 0.77 -8.09
C GLY A 77 -1.23 0.83 -7.42
N GLY A 78 -1.40 1.63 -6.37
CA GLY A 78 -2.67 1.87 -5.68
C GLY A 78 -3.79 2.42 -6.56
N LEU A 79 -3.47 2.91 -7.76
CA LEU A 79 -4.47 3.34 -8.76
C LEU A 79 -5.09 2.19 -9.55
N THR A 80 -4.40 1.04 -9.64
CA THR A 80 -4.80 -0.09 -10.49
C THR A 80 -4.90 -1.41 -9.73
N ASN A 81 -4.07 -1.61 -8.72
CA ASN A 81 -4.03 -2.80 -7.85
C ASN A 81 -3.42 -2.45 -6.49
N GLY A 82 -4.26 -1.94 -5.58
CA GLY A 82 -3.85 -1.50 -4.24
C GLY A 82 -3.75 -2.62 -3.20
N LEU A 83 -4.38 -3.76 -3.44
CA LEU A 83 -4.22 -4.99 -2.64
C LEU A 83 -4.01 -6.19 -3.57
N PRO A 84 -2.77 -6.44 -4.00
CA PRO A 84 -2.48 -7.63 -4.79
C PRO A 84 -2.75 -8.90 -3.98
N ILE A 85 -3.59 -9.78 -4.54
CA ILE A 85 -3.81 -11.13 -4.03
C ILE A 85 -2.91 -12.08 -4.81
N LEU A 86 -2.05 -12.81 -4.09
CA LEU A 86 -1.15 -13.77 -4.72
C LEU A 86 -1.93 -15.05 -5.09
N PRO A 87 -1.58 -15.71 -6.22
CA PRO A 87 -2.33 -16.88 -6.71
C PRO A 87 -2.12 -18.14 -5.85
N VAL A 88 -1.13 -18.12 -4.94
CA VAL A 88 -0.75 -19.27 -4.11
C VAL A 88 -0.83 -18.89 -2.64
N GLY A 89 -1.43 -19.78 -1.84
CA GLY A 89 -1.55 -19.63 -0.39
C GLY A 89 -2.70 -18.71 0.04
N ARG A 90 -2.87 -18.54 1.36
CA ARG A 90 -3.79 -17.55 1.93
C ARG A 90 -3.09 -16.20 1.96
N THR A 91 -3.62 -15.23 1.22
CA THR A 91 -3.21 -13.82 1.35
C THR A 91 -4.00 -13.17 2.48
N VAL A 92 -3.31 -12.64 3.50
CA VAL A 92 -3.91 -11.81 4.54
C VAL A 92 -3.86 -10.36 4.06
N THR A 93 -5.02 -9.72 3.98
CA THR A 93 -5.16 -8.34 3.47
C THR A 93 -5.22 -7.31 4.59
N ILE A 94 -4.50 -6.20 4.42
CA ILE A 94 -4.43 -5.12 5.41
C ILE A 94 -4.81 -3.80 4.74
N SER A 95 -5.73 -3.05 5.32
CA SER A 95 -6.17 -1.77 4.75
C SER A 95 -6.45 -0.74 5.84
N PRO A 96 -6.05 0.52 5.63
CA PRO A 96 -6.44 1.62 6.50
C PRO A 96 -7.91 2.00 6.31
N PHE A 97 -8.61 1.49 5.29
CA PHE A 97 -10.01 1.75 5.02
C PHE A 97 -10.89 0.60 5.50
N SER A 98 -12.02 0.94 6.11
CA SER A 98 -13.06 -0.04 6.44
C SER A 98 -13.63 -0.69 5.18
N GLY A 99 -13.75 -2.02 5.17
CA GLY A 99 -14.13 -2.78 3.99
C GLY A 99 -14.29 -4.28 4.27
N ARG A 100 -14.22 -5.08 3.21
CA ARG A 100 -14.29 -6.56 3.29
C ARG A 100 -12.88 -7.16 3.23
N LEU A 101 -12.04 -6.76 4.17
CA LEU A 101 -10.63 -7.14 4.24
C LEU A 101 -10.34 -7.81 5.58
N ASP A 102 -9.23 -8.55 5.67
CA ASP A 102 -8.90 -9.35 6.85
C ASP A 102 -8.61 -8.45 8.06
N ILE A 103 -7.76 -7.44 7.88
CA ILE A 103 -7.35 -6.47 8.90
C ILE A 103 -7.69 -5.06 8.39
N CYS A 104 -8.74 -4.46 8.93
CA CYS A 104 -9.16 -3.10 8.64
C CYS A 104 -10.11 -2.54 9.71
N PRO A 105 -10.29 -1.21 9.78
CA PRO A 105 -11.19 -0.60 10.75
C PRO A 105 -12.62 -1.12 10.63
N GLN A 106 -13.28 -1.39 11.77
CA GLN A 106 -14.68 -1.83 11.82
C GLN A 106 -15.64 -0.66 12.11
N ASP A 107 -16.06 0.01 11.03
CA ASP A 107 -17.06 1.08 11.14
C ASP A 107 -18.45 0.49 11.44
N LYS A 108 -19.12 1.00 12.48
CA LYS A 108 -20.50 0.61 12.82
C LYS A 108 -21.50 1.38 11.94
N GLY A 109 -22.19 0.70 11.03
CA GLY A 109 -23.22 1.29 10.17
C GLY A 109 -24.18 0.25 9.57
N HIS A 110 -25.45 0.62 9.43
CA HIS A 110 -26.53 -0.30 9.02
C HIS A 110 -26.67 -0.50 7.50
N VAL A 111 -26.00 0.32 6.67
CA VAL A 111 -26.08 0.27 5.20
C VAL A 111 -24.69 0.18 4.61
N ALA A 112 -24.34 -0.98 4.06
CA ALA A 112 -23.01 -1.24 3.53
C ALA A 112 -23.02 -1.12 1.99
N LEU A 113 -22.83 0.09 1.48
CA LEU A 113 -22.54 0.32 0.07
C LEU A 113 -21.03 0.23 -0.15
N TYR A 114 -20.61 -0.59 -1.12
CA TYR A 114 -19.19 -0.78 -1.44
C TYR A 114 -18.89 -0.29 -2.85
N VAL A 115 -17.72 0.31 -3.03
CA VAL A 115 -17.17 0.69 -4.34
C VAL A 115 -15.91 -0.11 -4.59
N LYS A 116 -15.81 -0.68 -5.78
CA LYS A 116 -14.60 -1.37 -6.22
C LYS A 116 -13.62 -0.35 -6.79
N PHE A 117 -12.50 -0.13 -6.10
CA PHE A 117 -11.42 0.76 -6.54
C PHE A 117 -10.09 0.03 -6.46
N ALA A 118 -9.28 0.06 -7.53
CA ALA A 118 -7.97 -0.58 -7.58
C ALA A 118 -7.93 -2.04 -7.05
N LYS A 119 -8.96 -2.83 -7.40
CA LYS A 119 -9.20 -4.22 -6.95
C LYS A 119 -9.54 -4.40 -5.46
N GLN A 120 -9.87 -3.33 -4.75
CA GLN A 120 -10.31 -3.34 -3.35
C GLN A 120 -11.82 -3.04 -3.24
N ASP A 121 -12.52 -3.72 -2.33
CA ASP A 121 -13.89 -3.36 -1.96
C ASP A 121 -13.86 -2.40 -0.77
N ILE A 122 -13.96 -1.10 -1.06
CA ILE A 122 -13.93 -0.03 -0.05
C ILE A 122 -15.37 0.35 0.32
N MET A 123 -15.66 0.43 1.61
CA MET A 123 -16.98 0.89 2.07
C MET A 123 -17.14 2.38 1.80
N LEU A 124 -18.25 2.78 1.17
CA LEU A 124 -18.57 4.20 0.99
C LEU A 124 -19.11 4.74 2.32
N SER A 125 -18.25 5.44 3.06
CA SER A 125 -18.63 6.10 4.32
C SER A 125 -17.91 7.43 4.48
N LEU A 126 -18.50 8.33 5.25
CA LEU A 126 -17.84 9.59 5.63
C LEU A 126 -16.52 9.31 6.36
N ALA A 127 -16.48 8.24 7.17
CA ALA A 127 -15.27 7.80 7.85
C ALA A 127 -14.16 7.42 6.85
N ASN A 128 -14.44 6.66 5.79
CA ASN A 128 -13.44 6.33 4.77
C ASN A 128 -13.02 7.54 3.92
N LEU A 129 -13.90 8.53 3.70
CA LEU A 129 -13.50 9.79 3.06
C LEU A 129 -12.52 10.58 3.94
N VAL A 130 -12.77 10.63 5.25
CA VAL A 130 -11.83 11.23 6.22
C VAL A 130 -10.50 10.47 6.22
N ARG A 131 -10.51 9.14 6.19
CA ARG A 131 -9.28 8.33 6.12
C ARG A 131 -8.52 8.53 4.82
N LEU A 132 -9.21 8.70 3.70
CA LEU A 132 -8.58 8.99 2.41
C LEU A 132 -7.87 10.34 2.44
N ASN A 133 -8.52 11.35 3.03
CA ASN A 133 -7.89 12.65 3.24
C ASN A 133 -6.65 12.53 4.16
N GLN A 134 -6.73 11.79 5.25
CA GLN A 134 -5.62 11.56 6.18
C GLN A 134 -4.46 10.75 5.58
N ALA A 135 -4.75 9.84 4.64
CA ALA A 135 -3.73 9.08 3.92
C ALA A 135 -2.91 9.97 2.97
N LEU A 136 -3.54 10.98 2.37
CA LEU A 136 -2.84 11.96 1.53
C LEU A 136 -2.22 13.09 2.38
N PHE A 137 -2.90 13.54 3.41
CA PHE A 137 -2.49 14.65 4.26
C PHE A 137 -2.38 14.16 5.70
N PRO A 138 -1.17 13.72 6.12
CA PRO A 138 -0.97 13.15 7.45
C PRO A 138 -1.49 14.10 8.53
N PRO A 139 -2.32 13.61 9.46
CA PRO A 139 -2.83 14.42 10.55
C PRO A 139 -1.74 14.72 11.60
N ASN A 140 -2.11 15.41 12.68
CA ASN A 140 -1.20 15.70 13.78
C ASN A 140 -0.69 14.41 14.47
N GLN A 141 0.35 14.55 15.30
CA GLN A 141 1.02 13.42 15.94
C GLN A 141 0.06 12.55 16.78
N GLU A 142 -0.79 13.17 17.60
CA GLU A 142 -1.77 12.45 18.42
C GLU A 142 -2.69 11.56 17.55
N LYS A 143 -3.16 12.08 16.42
CA LYS A 143 -3.99 11.31 15.49
C LYS A 143 -3.20 10.21 14.79
N MET A 144 -1.93 10.44 14.47
CA MET A 144 -1.04 9.42 13.91
C MET A 144 -0.82 8.26 14.90
N GLU A 145 -0.61 8.57 16.18
CA GLU A 145 -0.48 7.56 17.26
C GLU A 145 -1.77 6.76 17.42
N LEU A 146 -2.93 7.42 17.34
CA LEU A 146 -4.23 6.73 17.34
C LEU A 146 -4.41 5.81 16.12
N LEU A 147 -4.01 6.24 14.92
CA LEU A 147 -4.08 5.39 13.73
C LEU A 147 -3.18 4.15 13.86
N TYR A 148 -2.00 4.32 14.45
CA TYR A 148 -1.10 3.21 14.76
C TYR A 148 -1.75 2.23 15.74
N GLN A 149 -2.30 2.70 16.86
CA GLN A 149 -2.95 1.84 17.86
C GLN A 149 -4.16 1.11 17.28
N ASN A 150 -4.98 1.79 16.49
CA ASN A 150 -6.13 1.15 15.84
C ASN A 150 -5.69 0.03 14.89
N GLY A 151 -4.63 0.23 14.10
CA GLY A 151 -4.10 -0.81 13.21
C GLY A 151 -3.54 -2.01 13.98
N PHE A 152 -2.94 -1.77 15.15
CA PHE A 152 -2.53 -2.83 16.07
C PHE A 152 -3.74 -3.62 16.59
N ASP A 153 -4.76 -2.92 17.09
CA ASP A 153 -5.97 -3.54 17.64
C ASP A 153 -6.76 -4.33 16.59
N ASP A 154 -6.84 -3.81 15.35
CA ASP A 154 -7.44 -4.50 14.20
C ASP A 154 -6.70 -5.80 13.88
N ALA A 155 -5.36 -5.78 13.92
CA ALA A 155 -4.53 -6.96 13.69
C ALA A 155 -4.70 -8.00 14.81
N VAL A 156 -4.72 -7.57 16.07
CA VAL A 156 -4.98 -8.45 17.23
C VAL A 156 -6.35 -9.10 17.11
N HIS A 157 -7.40 -8.34 16.77
CA HIS A 157 -8.74 -8.88 16.56
C HIS A 157 -8.77 -9.96 15.46
N PHE A 158 -8.08 -9.73 14.35
CA PHE A 158 -7.98 -10.70 13.27
C PHE A 158 -7.27 -11.99 13.73
N LEU A 159 -6.12 -11.86 14.39
CA LEU A 159 -5.36 -13.02 14.88
C LEU A 159 -6.15 -13.83 15.91
N LEU A 160 -6.86 -13.19 16.83
CA LEU A 160 -7.75 -13.86 17.77
C LEU A 160 -8.89 -14.60 17.05
N LYS A 161 -9.52 -13.96 16.06
CA LYS A 161 -10.60 -14.55 15.26
C LYS A 161 -10.14 -15.80 14.48
N GLU A 162 -8.92 -15.79 13.98
CA GLU A 162 -8.34 -16.92 13.23
C GLU A 162 -7.65 -17.97 14.13
N ASN A 163 -7.61 -17.75 15.46
CA ASN A 163 -6.85 -18.55 16.43
C ASN A 163 -5.35 -18.63 16.11
N TRP A 164 -4.75 -17.51 15.67
CA TRP A 164 -3.32 -17.35 15.39
C TRP A 164 -2.58 -16.54 16.45
N PHE A 165 -3.26 -16.18 17.54
CA PHE A 165 -2.67 -15.46 18.67
C PHE A 165 -2.27 -16.49 19.73
N GLU A 166 -0.96 -16.67 19.93
CA GLU A 166 -0.38 -17.53 20.97
C GLU A 166 -0.16 -16.78 22.29
#